data_AF-A0A7U4QWC4-F1
#
_entry.id   AF-A0A7U4QWC4-F1
#
_cell.length_a   1.000
_cell.length_b   1.000
_cell.length_c   1.000
_cell.angle_alpha   90.00
_cell.angle_beta   90.00
_cell.angle_gamma   90.00
#
_symmetry.space_group_name_H-M   'P 1'
#
loop_
_entity.id
_entity.type
_entity.pdbx_description
1 polymer ?
#
loop_
_entity_poly.entity_id
_entity_poly.type
_entity_poly.pdbx_seq_one_letter_code
_entity_poly.pdbx_strand_id
1 'polypeptide(L)'
;MGQADTCPLPREDTERLLALNFEQFDQDLKGGWRAVGDRHGCEARGARLIEAYIKKHQKNIPARRVATLNWHLGQMWASAGDSRKAIAAFKATKPEGDDAQNFYADATIAYLQRDRKAFDQARAGLAALPPPKNWDKAVADYERRFNMPGPVWPINLDVVDRLGACFDEPYWLAYSGACLNAVTPTTPPTAVKP
;
A
#
# COMPACT_ATOMS: atom_id res chain seq x y z
N MET A 1 -5.25 -5.88 24.93
CA MET A 1 -4.32 -6.96 25.31
C MET A 1 -3.71 -7.49 24.02
N GLY A 2 -2.40 -7.33 23.84
CA GLY A 2 -1.71 -7.64 22.58
C GLY A 2 -1.67 -9.14 22.34
N GLN A 3 -2.13 -9.56 21.17
CA GLN A 3 -1.94 -10.93 20.71
C GLN A 3 -0.43 -11.22 20.65
N ALA A 4 -0.03 -12.38 21.19
CA ALA A 4 1.31 -12.93 21.03
C ALA A 4 1.69 -12.92 19.54
N ASP A 5 2.98 -12.69 19.21
CA ASP A 5 3.49 -12.64 17.84
C ASP A 5 3.08 -13.91 17.07
N THR A 6 1.94 -13.87 16.37
CA THR A 6 1.40 -14.96 15.52
C THR A 6 2.23 -15.18 14.27
N CYS A 7 3.29 -14.40 14.09
CA CYS A 7 4.23 -14.48 12.99
C CYS A 7 5.68 -14.60 13.48
N PRO A 8 6.09 -15.77 13.98
CA PRO A 8 7.48 -15.98 14.35
C PRO A 8 8.37 -15.90 13.10
N LEU A 9 9.43 -15.11 13.19
CA LEU A 9 10.52 -15.09 12.23
C LEU A 9 11.82 -15.21 13.03
N PRO A 10 12.57 -16.32 12.88
CA PRO A 10 13.83 -16.54 13.58
C PRO A 10 14.80 -15.36 13.43
N ARG A 11 15.68 -15.18 14.42
CA ARG A 11 16.66 -14.10 14.40
C ARG A 11 17.61 -14.23 13.20
N GLU A 12 18.08 -15.43 12.92
CA GLU A 12 18.95 -15.75 11.77
C GLU A 12 18.29 -15.40 10.43
N ASP A 13 17.00 -15.69 10.27
CA ASP A 13 16.24 -15.27 9.09
C ASP A 13 16.08 -13.75 9.01
N THR A 14 15.90 -13.08 10.15
CA THR A 14 15.83 -11.62 10.20
C THR A 14 17.17 -11.00 9.78
N GLU A 15 18.29 -11.50 10.29
CA GLU A 15 19.63 -11.02 9.93
C GLU A 15 19.94 -11.26 8.44
N ARG A 16 19.56 -12.43 7.90
CA ARG A 16 19.66 -12.76 6.47
C ARG A 16 18.87 -11.79 5.60
N LEU A 17 17.62 -11.51 5.94
CA LEU A 17 16.78 -10.56 5.20
C LEU A 17 17.35 -9.13 5.27
N LEU A 18 17.85 -8.71 6.43
CA LEU A 18 18.48 -7.40 6.60
C LEU A 18 19.85 -7.28 5.92
N ALA A 19 20.43 -8.37 5.41
CA ALA A 19 21.67 -8.36 4.64
C ALA A 19 21.44 -8.24 3.12
N LEU A 20 20.20 -8.38 2.65
CA LEU A 20 19.85 -8.26 1.24
C LEU A 20 20.10 -6.83 0.73
N ASN A 21 20.41 -6.71 -0.57
CA ASN A 21 20.38 -5.41 -1.23
C ASN A 21 18.93 -4.93 -1.42
N PHE A 22 18.74 -3.68 -1.84
CA PHE A 22 17.40 -3.08 -1.95
C PHE A 22 16.51 -3.86 -2.92
N GLU A 23 17.04 -4.26 -4.07
CA GLU A 23 16.30 -4.98 -5.09
C GLU A 23 15.76 -6.31 -4.55
N GLN A 24 16.60 -7.09 -3.85
CA GLN A 24 16.21 -8.36 -3.26
C GLN A 24 15.29 -8.20 -2.05
N PHE A 25 15.48 -7.13 -1.27
CA PHE A 25 14.68 -6.88 -0.08
C PHE A 25 13.29 -6.35 -0.41
N ASP A 26 13.20 -5.40 -1.34
CA ASP A 26 12.01 -4.57 -1.55
C ASP A 26 11.35 -4.76 -2.92
N GLN A 27 12.07 -5.19 -3.95
CA GLN A 27 11.53 -5.30 -5.32
C GLN A 27 11.24 -6.77 -5.71
N ASP A 28 11.68 -7.74 -4.91
CA ASP A 28 11.26 -9.13 -5.06
C ASP A 28 9.80 -9.30 -4.60
N LEU A 29 8.94 -9.73 -5.53
CA LEU A 29 7.50 -9.91 -5.30
C LEU A 29 7.17 -11.19 -4.53
N LYS A 30 8.12 -12.12 -4.38
CA LYS A 30 7.93 -13.40 -3.66
C LYS A 30 8.90 -13.56 -2.48
N GLY A 31 10.01 -12.84 -2.49
CA GLY A 31 11.04 -12.86 -1.46
C GLY A 31 11.02 -11.63 -0.56
N GLY A 32 12.22 -11.26 -0.07
CA GLY A 32 12.43 -10.03 0.69
C GLY A 32 11.51 -9.90 1.91
N TRP A 33 11.02 -8.67 2.14
CA TRP A 33 10.07 -8.42 3.22
C TRP A 33 8.69 -9.03 2.97
N ARG A 34 8.27 -9.19 1.70
CA ARG A 34 6.95 -9.72 1.32
C ARG A 34 6.73 -11.16 1.75
N ALA A 35 7.78 -11.99 1.68
CA ALA A 35 7.76 -13.37 2.19
C ALA A 35 7.34 -13.47 3.68
N VAL A 36 7.49 -12.37 4.43
CA VAL A 36 7.06 -12.28 5.83
C VAL A 36 5.76 -11.49 5.93
N GLY A 37 5.72 -10.27 5.41
CA GLY A 37 4.66 -9.28 5.65
C GLY A 37 3.33 -9.57 4.94
N ASP A 38 3.35 -10.27 3.80
CA ASP A 38 2.13 -10.57 3.03
C ASP A 38 1.34 -11.75 3.62
N ARG A 39 1.91 -12.46 4.60
CA ARG A 39 1.19 -13.51 5.33
C ARG A 39 0.17 -12.84 6.26
N HIS A 40 -1.09 -13.27 6.16
CA HIS A 40 -2.17 -12.73 6.99
C HIS A 40 -1.82 -12.79 8.50
N GLY A 41 -1.89 -11.65 9.18
CA GLY A 41 -1.52 -11.51 10.60
C GLY A 41 -0.02 -11.27 10.83
N CYS A 42 0.79 -11.13 9.78
CA CYS A 42 2.22 -10.82 9.85
C CYS A 42 2.55 -9.37 9.47
N GLU A 43 1.56 -8.52 9.20
CA GLU A 43 1.74 -7.18 8.64
C GLU A 43 2.60 -6.31 9.56
N ALA A 44 2.34 -6.36 10.88
CA ALA A 44 3.17 -5.67 11.87
C ALA A 44 4.62 -6.17 11.90
N ARG A 45 4.85 -7.46 11.62
CA ARG A 45 6.20 -8.04 11.54
C ARG A 45 6.91 -7.58 10.26
N GLY A 46 6.20 -7.57 9.13
CA GLY A 46 6.67 -6.99 7.88
C GLY A 46 7.07 -5.52 8.05
N ALA A 47 6.22 -4.73 8.70
CA ALA A 47 6.49 -3.33 9.00
C ALA A 47 7.78 -3.15 9.82
N ARG A 48 7.95 -3.91 10.92
CA ARG A 48 9.18 -3.85 11.73
C ARG A 48 10.43 -4.27 10.95
N LEU A 49 10.29 -5.24 10.05
CA LEU A 49 11.40 -5.68 9.20
C LEU A 49 11.82 -4.56 8.23
N ILE A 50 10.87 -3.89 7.59
CA ILE A 50 11.13 -2.73 6.71
C ILE A 50 11.75 -1.58 7.50
N GLU A 51 11.21 -1.26 8.68
CA GLU A 51 11.75 -0.22 9.57
C GLU A 51 13.22 -0.51 9.95
N ALA A 52 13.53 -1.75 10.31
CA ALA A 52 14.89 -2.19 10.61
C ALA A 52 15.81 -2.09 9.38
N TYR A 53 15.30 -2.41 8.19
CA TYR A 53 16.04 -2.27 6.94
C TYR A 53 16.36 -0.81 6.63
N ILE A 54 15.38 0.09 6.70
CA ILE A 54 15.57 1.54 6.55
C ILE A 54 16.64 2.02 7.52
N LYS A 55 16.53 1.69 8.81
CA LYS A 55 17.50 2.11 9.83
C LYS A 55 18.93 1.69 9.48
N LYS A 56 19.11 0.48 8.95
CA LYS A 56 20.42 -0.08 8.58
C LYS A 56 20.99 0.51 7.30
N HIS A 57 20.15 0.78 6.30
CA HIS A 57 20.60 1.03 4.92
C HIS A 57 20.33 2.44 4.39
N GLN A 58 19.50 3.25 5.03
CA GLN A 58 19.06 4.56 4.50
C GLN A 58 20.19 5.51 4.11
N LYS A 59 21.36 5.43 4.77
CA LYS A 59 22.53 6.26 4.45
C LYS A 59 23.27 5.82 3.18
N ASN A 60 23.03 4.60 2.73
CA ASN A 60 23.77 3.93 1.65
C ASN A 60 22.89 3.71 0.40
N ILE A 61 21.63 4.11 0.43
CA ILE A 61 20.70 3.99 -0.70
C ILE A 61 20.09 5.35 -1.05
N PRO A 62 19.74 5.60 -2.33
CA PRO A 62 19.09 6.84 -2.75
C PRO A 62 17.83 7.18 -1.95
N ALA A 63 17.58 8.47 -1.70
CA ALA A 63 16.43 8.97 -0.95
C ALA A 63 15.10 8.44 -1.51
N ARG A 64 14.91 8.45 -2.84
CA ARG A 64 13.76 7.81 -3.50
C ARG A 64 13.50 6.35 -3.09
N ARG A 65 14.56 5.55 -2.84
CA ARG A 65 14.40 4.15 -2.39
C ARG A 65 13.98 4.08 -0.93
N VAL A 66 14.45 5.01 -0.11
CA VAL A 66 13.97 5.18 1.27
C VAL A 66 12.50 5.60 1.27
N ALA A 67 12.07 6.47 0.35
CA ALA A 67 10.66 6.83 0.19
C ALA A 67 9.81 5.62 -0.25
N THR A 68 10.27 4.78 -1.18
CA THR A 68 9.60 3.51 -1.53
C THR A 68 9.46 2.57 -0.33
N LEU A 69 10.52 2.40 0.47
CA LEU A 69 10.45 1.60 1.69
C LEU A 69 9.46 2.20 2.72
N ASN A 70 9.44 3.52 2.89
CA ASN A 70 8.47 4.18 3.76
C ASN A 70 7.03 4.02 3.26
N TRP A 71 6.80 3.98 1.95
CA TRP A 71 5.50 3.68 1.38
C TRP A 71 5.03 2.29 1.81
N HIS A 72 5.85 1.26 1.61
CA HIS A 72 5.53 -0.11 2.02
C HIS A 72 5.43 -0.27 3.54
N LEU A 73 6.26 0.44 4.32
CA LEU A 73 6.15 0.52 5.76
C LEU A 73 4.79 1.07 6.20
N GLY A 74 4.32 2.13 5.54
CA GLY A 74 3.01 2.73 5.76
C GLY A 74 1.88 1.74 5.48
N GLN A 75 1.92 1.05 4.35
CA GLN A 75 0.93 0.02 4.01
C GLN A 75 0.89 -1.11 5.05
N MET A 76 2.05 -1.60 5.49
CA MET A 76 2.12 -2.68 6.48
C MET A 76 1.59 -2.26 7.86
N TRP A 77 1.94 -1.06 8.34
CA TRP A 77 1.37 -0.55 9.58
C TRP A 77 -0.13 -0.29 9.48
N ALA A 78 -0.60 0.21 8.34
CA ALA A 78 -2.02 0.46 8.08
C ALA A 78 -2.82 -0.85 8.09
N SER A 79 -2.32 -1.89 7.41
CA SER A 79 -2.93 -3.23 7.40
C SER A 79 -2.92 -3.87 8.78
N ALA A 80 -1.88 -3.63 9.59
CA ALA A 80 -1.80 -4.06 10.98
C ALA A 80 -2.70 -3.25 11.95
N GLY A 81 -3.38 -2.20 11.46
CA GLY A 81 -4.25 -1.33 12.26
C GLY A 81 -3.53 -0.23 13.05
N ASP A 82 -2.20 -0.08 12.94
CA ASP A 82 -1.44 0.99 13.60
C ASP A 82 -1.43 2.27 12.74
N SER A 83 -2.58 2.96 12.71
CA SER A 83 -2.78 4.16 11.90
C SER A 83 -1.76 5.26 12.22
N ARG A 84 -1.32 5.39 13.48
CA ARG A 84 -0.34 6.42 13.88
C ARG A 84 1.01 6.19 13.20
N LYS A 85 1.54 4.96 13.23
CA LYS A 85 2.80 4.64 12.55
C LYS A 85 2.67 4.68 11.04
N ALA A 86 1.53 4.21 10.51
CA ALA A 86 1.25 4.27 9.08
C ALA A 86 1.28 5.71 8.55
N ILE A 87 0.58 6.63 9.21
CA ILE A 87 0.56 8.06 8.84
C ILE A 87 1.97 8.66 8.88
N ALA A 88 2.77 8.33 9.90
CA ALA A 88 4.15 8.83 9.97
C ALA A 88 5.00 8.35 8.79
N ALA A 89 4.86 7.07 8.40
CA ALA A 89 5.56 6.50 7.26
C ALA A 89 5.10 7.12 5.93
N PHE A 90 3.80 7.29 5.69
CA PHE A 90 3.28 7.96 4.49
C PHE A 90 3.72 9.42 4.40
N LYS A 91 3.75 10.16 5.51
CA LYS A 91 4.31 11.53 5.52
C LYS A 91 5.78 11.56 5.10
N ALA A 92 6.56 10.54 5.45
CA ALA A 92 7.97 10.45 5.09
C ALA A 92 8.21 10.17 3.61
N THR A 93 7.20 9.76 2.82
CA THR A 93 7.34 9.56 1.37
C THR A 93 7.26 10.87 0.60
N LYS A 94 6.55 11.87 1.15
CA LYS A 94 6.18 13.10 0.42
C LYS A 94 7.35 13.90 -0.16
N PRO A 95 8.51 14.05 0.53
CA PRO A 95 9.61 14.86 -0.02
C PRO A 95 10.17 14.37 -1.36
N GLU A 96 10.07 13.06 -1.63
CA GLU A 96 10.56 12.45 -2.87
C GLU A 96 9.43 12.13 -3.86
N GLY A 97 8.17 12.42 -3.49
CA GLY A 97 6.99 12.11 -4.29
C GLY A 97 6.63 13.21 -5.28
N ASP A 98 6.16 12.83 -6.46
CA ASP A 98 5.47 13.74 -7.37
C ASP A 98 4.04 14.08 -6.89
N ASP A 99 3.34 14.95 -7.62
CA ASP A 99 1.99 15.38 -7.24
C ASP A 99 1.00 14.20 -7.14
N ALA A 100 1.08 13.21 -8.05
CA ALA A 100 0.19 12.06 -8.03
C ALA A 100 0.45 11.17 -6.79
N GLN A 101 1.73 10.92 -6.50
CA GLN A 101 2.15 10.20 -5.31
C GLN A 101 1.76 10.94 -4.03
N ASN A 102 1.87 12.27 -4.02
CA ASN A 102 1.53 13.09 -2.86
C ASN A 102 0.03 13.14 -2.61
N PHE A 103 -0.82 13.30 -3.64
CA PHE A 103 -2.27 13.22 -3.46
C PHE A 103 -2.71 11.82 -3.02
N TYR A 104 -2.08 10.76 -3.54
CA TYR A 104 -2.35 9.41 -3.08
C TYR A 104 -1.97 9.22 -1.60
N ALA A 105 -0.81 9.72 -1.18
CA ALA A 105 -0.39 9.72 0.22
C ALA A 105 -1.38 10.51 1.11
N ASP A 106 -1.82 11.68 0.66
CA ASP A 106 -2.76 12.53 1.40
C ASP A 106 -4.14 11.88 1.54
N ALA A 107 -4.66 11.27 0.48
CA ALA A 107 -5.91 10.49 0.56
C ALA A 107 -5.76 9.31 1.53
N THR A 108 -4.66 8.58 1.47
CA THR A 108 -4.40 7.45 2.38
C THR A 108 -4.26 7.90 3.83
N ILE A 109 -3.59 9.02 4.09
CA ILE A 109 -3.48 9.62 5.43
C ILE A 109 -4.86 10.04 5.95
N ALA A 110 -5.65 10.73 5.12
CA ALA A 110 -6.99 11.17 5.50
C ALA A 110 -7.92 9.97 5.81
N TYR A 111 -7.84 8.90 5.02
CA TYR A 111 -8.53 7.64 5.28
C TYR A 111 -8.19 7.08 6.68
N LEU A 112 -6.89 6.99 7.00
CA LEU A 112 -6.43 6.48 8.29
C LEU A 112 -6.80 7.40 9.47
N GLN A 113 -6.98 8.69 9.21
CA GLN A 113 -7.49 9.66 10.18
C GLN A 113 -9.02 9.66 10.30
N ARG A 114 -9.73 8.91 9.44
CA ARG A 114 -11.19 8.98 9.26
C ARG A 114 -11.68 10.40 8.92
N ASP A 115 -10.85 11.17 8.21
CA ASP A 115 -11.20 12.52 7.74
C ASP A 115 -11.76 12.45 6.32
N ARG A 116 -13.09 12.31 6.22
CA ARG A 116 -13.75 12.19 4.92
C ARG A 116 -13.57 13.43 4.04
N LYS A 117 -13.55 14.62 4.64
CA LYS A 117 -13.41 15.87 3.89
C LYS A 117 -12.02 15.99 3.27
N ALA A 118 -10.97 15.75 4.05
CA ALA A 118 -9.61 15.77 3.55
C ALA A 118 -9.38 14.68 2.50
N PHE A 119 -10.01 13.50 2.69
CA PHE A 119 -9.96 12.41 1.72
C PHE A 119 -10.54 12.82 0.37
N ASP A 120 -11.76 13.36 0.35
CA ASP A 120 -12.43 13.78 -0.89
C ASP A 120 -11.65 14.89 -1.60
N GLN A 121 -11.04 15.80 -0.85
CA GLN A 121 -10.16 16.84 -1.40
C GLN A 121 -8.91 16.26 -2.08
N ALA A 122 -8.21 15.34 -1.41
CA ALA A 122 -7.02 14.70 -1.97
C ALA A 122 -7.35 13.84 -3.20
N ARG A 123 -8.45 13.08 -3.16
CA ARG A 123 -8.97 12.34 -4.31
C ARG A 123 -9.28 13.26 -5.49
N ALA A 124 -9.97 14.37 -5.26
CA ALA A 124 -10.30 15.34 -6.30
C ALA A 124 -9.02 15.94 -6.91
N GLY A 125 -8.01 16.24 -6.09
CA GLY A 125 -6.69 16.67 -6.53
C GLY A 125 -6.01 15.67 -7.45
N LEU A 126 -5.96 14.38 -7.05
CA LEU A 126 -5.41 13.30 -7.86
C LEU A 126 -6.14 13.16 -9.21
N ALA A 127 -7.47 13.16 -9.18
CA ALA A 127 -8.31 13.02 -10.37
C ALA A 127 -8.14 14.16 -11.38
N ALA A 128 -7.75 15.35 -10.92
CA ALA A 128 -7.58 16.53 -11.76
C ALA A 128 -6.19 16.64 -12.41
N LEU A 129 -5.24 15.76 -12.07
CA LEU A 129 -3.89 15.86 -12.63
C LEU A 129 -3.88 15.53 -14.13
N PRO A 130 -3.18 16.31 -14.97
CA PRO A 130 -2.94 15.93 -16.35
C PRO A 130 -1.96 14.76 -16.43
N PRO A 131 -2.08 13.85 -17.42
CA PRO A 131 -1.07 12.83 -17.66
C PRO A 131 0.31 13.47 -17.86
N PRO A 132 1.39 12.82 -17.38
CA PRO A 132 2.73 13.31 -17.60
C PRO A 132 3.06 13.26 -19.09
N LYS A 133 4.03 14.09 -19.52
CA LYS A 133 4.50 14.08 -20.90
C LYS A 133 4.98 12.66 -21.28
N ASN A 134 4.59 12.21 -22.47
CA ASN A 134 4.88 10.87 -23.00
C ASN A 134 4.22 9.71 -22.25
N TRP A 135 3.12 9.95 -21.52
CA TRP A 135 2.36 8.90 -20.82
C TRP A 135 2.04 7.70 -21.72
N ASP A 136 1.46 7.94 -22.91
CA ASP A 136 1.07 6.86 -23.83
C ASP A 136 2.26 5.99 -24.27
N LYS A 137 3.44 6.61 -24.42
CA LYS A 137 4.67 5.87 -24.71
C LYS A 137 5.08 5.01 -23.51
N ALA A 138 5.02 5.56 -22.30
CA ALA A 138 5.35 4.80 -21.08
C ALA A 138 4.40 3.62 -20.88
N VAL A 139 3.10 3.80 -21.16
CA VAL A 139 2.08 2.75 -21.17
C VAL A 139 2.44 1.67 -22.19
N ALA A 140 2.70 2.04 -23.45
CA ALA A 140 3.06 1.08 -24.49
C ALA A 140 4.37 0.34 -24.17
N ASP A 141 5.36 1.02 -23.58
CA ASP A 141 6.63 0.42 -23.16
C ASP A 141 6.41 -0.62 -22.03
N TYR A 142 5.53 -0.29 -21.07
CA TYR A 142 5.12 -1.20 -20.00
C TYR A 142 4.42 -2.45 -20.56
N GLU A 143 3.42 -2.27 -21.41
CA GLU A 143 2.65 -3.37 -22.01
C GLU A 143 3.55 -4.33 -22.77
N ARG A 144 4.49 -3.80 -23.57
CA ARG A 144 5.47 -4.64 -24.29
C ARG A 144 6.41 -5.39 -23.35
N ARG A 145 6.84 -4.77 -22.25
CA ARG A 145 7.80 -5.37 -21.31
C ARG A 145 7.17 -6.47 -20.45
N PHE A 146 5.94 -6.26 -20.00
CA PHE A 146 5.28 -7.13 -19.02
C PHE A 146 4.18 -8.00 -19.61
N ASN A 147 3.82 -7.81 -20.88
CA ASN A 147 2.76 -8.54 -21.58
C ASN A 147 1.43 -8.53 -20.80
N MET A 148 1.07 -7.35 -20.28
CA MET A 148 -0.15 -7.10 -19.50
C MET A 148 -0.64 -5.67 -19.76
N PRO A 149 -1.93 -5.36 -19.54
CA PRO A 149 -2.46 -4.00 -19.75
C PRO A 149 -1.66 -2.96 -18.98
N GLY A 150 -1.44 -1.82 -19.61
CA GLY A 150 -0.69 -0.73 -19.02
C GLY A 150 -1.44 -0.02 -17.90
N PRO A 151 -0.73 0.76 -17.07
CA PRO A 151 -1.37 1.54 -16.03
C PRO A 151 -2.33 2.57 -16.64
N VAL A 152 -3.42 2.84 -15.92
CA VAL A 152 -4.38 3.91 -16.26
C VAL A 152 -4.00 5.18 -15.49
N TRP A 153 -4.09 6.33 -16.16
CA TRP A 153 -3.93 7.63 -15.52
C TRP A 153 -5.25 8.14 -14.94
N PRO A 154 -5.26 8.80 -13.76
CA PRO A 154 -4.16 8.95 -12.81
C PRO A 154 -3.77 7.65 -12.10
N ILE A 155 -2.47 7.43 -11.91
CA ILE A 155 -1.98 6.22 -11.22
C ILE A 155 -2.55 6.17 -9.79
N ASN A 156 -2.99 4.98 -9.37
CA ASN A 156 -3.57 4.69 -8.06
C ASN A 156 -4.92 5.36 -7.76
N LEU A 157 -5.55 6.08 -8.70
CA LEU A 157 -6.89 6.64 -8.47
C LEU A 157 -7.91 5.53 -8.18
N ASP A 158 -7.77 4.37 -8.83
CA ASP A 158 -8.59 3.18 -8.56
C ASP A 158 -8.46 2.69 -7.11
N VAL A 159 -7.26 2.77 -6.52
CA VAL A 159 -7.01 2.41 -5.12
C VAL A 159 -7.69 3.40 -4.20
N VAL A 160 -7.53 4.70 -4.47
CA VAL A 160 -8.20 5.76 -3.71
C VAL A 160 -9.72 5.58 -3.79
N ASP A 161 -10.27 5.28 -4.96
CA ASP A 161 -11.71 5.05 -5.12
C ASP A 161 -12.22 3.89 -4.26
N ARG A 162 -11.46 2.79 -4.18
CA ARG A 162 -11.79 1.69 -3.27
C ARG A 162 -11.72 2.09 -1.79
N LEU A 163 -10.69 2.83 -1.39
CA LEU A 163 -10.60 3.37 -0.03
C LEU A 163 -11.81 4.26 0.30
N GLY A 164 -12.23 5.12 -0.63
CA GLY A 164 -13.39 5.99 -0.44
C GLY A 164 -14.71 5.23 -0.36
N ALA A 165 -14.87 4.16 -1.15
CA ALA A 165 -16.06 3.32 -1.11
C ALA A 165 -16.13 2.45 0.16
N CYS A 166 -14.98 2.08 0.71
CA CYS A 166 -14.83 1.32 1.96
C CYS A 166 -14.40 2.21 3.15
N PHE A 167 -14.82 3.48 3.20
CA PHE A 167 -14.19 4.51 4.04
C PHE A 167 -14.06 4.17 5.54
N ASP A 168 -15.01 3.41 6.08
CA ASP A 168 -15.08 3.07 7.50
C ASP A 168 -14.46 1.70 7.85
N GLU A 169 -13.99 0.96 6.85
CA GLU A 169 -13.45 -0.39 7.03
C GLU A 169 -11.99 -0.40 7.51
N PRO A 170 -11.46 -1.55 7.97
CA PRO A 170 -10.02 -1.72 8.15
C PRO A 170 -9.28 -1.48 6.82
N TYR A 171 -8.10 -0.85 6.88
CA TYR A 171 -7.34 -0.47 5.69
C TYR A 171 -7.11 -1.62 4.71
N TRP A 172 -6.75 -2.82 5.20
CA TRP A 172 -6.50 -3.97 4.33
C TRP A 172 -7.76 -4.41 3.55
N LEU A 173 -8.94 -4.30 4.17
CA LEU A 173 -10.21 -4.68 3.57
C LEU A 173 -10.63 -3.66 2.51
N ALA A 174 -10.41 -2.38 2.78
CA ALA A 174 -10.66 -1.30 1.84
C ALA A 174 -9.68 -1.30 0.66
N TYR A 175 -8.38 -1.47 0.93
CA TYR A 175 -7.32 -1.50 -0.08
C TYR A 175 -7.53 -2.63 -1.10
N SER A 176 -7.94 -3.80 -0.63
CA SER A 176 -8.29 -4.96 -1.48
C SER A 176 -9.65 -4.81 -2.19
N GLY A 177 -10.50 -3.88 -1.76
CA GLY A 177 -11.87 -3.74 -2.26
C GLY A 177 -12.82 -4.85 -1.79
N ALA A 178 -12.39 -5.74 -0.90
CA ALA A 178 -13.19 -6.87 -0.46
C ALA A 178 -14.47 -6.44 0.29
N CYS A 179 -14.49 -5.23 0.86
CA CYS A 179 -15.71 -4.68 1.47
C CYS A 179 -16.86 -4.55 0.46
N LEU A 180 -16.56 -4.31 -0.82
CA LEU A 180 -17.57 -4.08 -1.86
C LEU A 180 -18.34 -5.35 -2.21
N ASN A 181 -17.72 -6.51 -2.03
CA ASN A 181 -18.34 -7.82 -2.27
C ASN A 181 -19.32 -8.20 -1.14
N ALA A 182 -19.13 -7.67 0.07
CA ALA A 182 -20.03 -7.89 1.19
C ALA A 182 -21.36 -7.10 1.06
N VAL A 183 -21.41 -6.11 0.16
CA VAL A 183 -22.60 -5.28 -0.12
C VAL A 183 -23.52 -5.90 -1.19
N THR A 184 -23.18 -7.06 -1.74
CA THR A 184 -24.13 -7.87 -2.52
C THR A 184 -24.87 -8.84 -1.59
N PRO A 185 -26.08 -8.51 -1.08
CA PRO A 185 -26.95 -9.55 -0.56
C PRO A 185 -27.31 -10.45 -1.74
N THR A 186 -26.92 -11.72 -1.64
CA THR A 186 -27.53 -12.79 -2.42
C THR A 186 -29.04 -12.68 -2.23
N THR A 187 -29.75 -12.24 -3.28
CA THR A 187 -31.20 -12.40 -3.37
C THR A 187 -31.51 -13.87 -3.05
N PRO A 188 -32.26 -14.17 -1.97
CA PRO A 188 -32.70 -15.53 -1.74
C PRO A 188 -33.51 -15.97 -2.97
N PRO A 189 -33.33 -17.20 -3.48
CA PRO A 189 -34.24 -17.70 -4.49
C PRO A 189 -35.65 -17.62 -3.91
N THR A 190 -36.50 -16.80 -4.53
CA THR A 190 -37.93 -16.76 -4.24
C THR A 190 -38.46 -18.17 -4.34
N ALA A 191 -38.77 -18.76 -3.19
CA ALA A 191 -39.54 -19.98 -3.10
C ALA A 191 -40.94 -19.65 -3.60
N VAL A 192 -41.20 -19.94 -4.87
CA VAL A 192 -42.56 -20.06 -5.37
C VAL A 192 -42.96 -21.52 -5.19
N LYS A 193 -43.85 -21.75 -4.22
CA LYS A 193 -44.78 -22.88 -4.15
C LYS A 193 -46.04 -22.43 -3.40
N PRO A 194 -47.21 -23.04 -3.63
CA PRO A 194 -47.48 -24.19 -4.50
C PRO A 194 -48.06 -23.84 -5.87
#